data_AF-A0AAV4AW50-F1
#
_entry.id   AF-A0AAV4AW50-F1
#
_cell.length_a   1.000
_cell.length_b   1.000
_cell.length_c   1.000
_cell.angle_alpha   90.00
_cell.angle_beta   90.00
_cell.angle_gamma   90.00
#
_symmetry.space_group_name_H-M   'P 1'
#
loop_
_entity.id
_entity.type
_entity.pdbx_description
1 polymer ?
#
loop_
_entity_poly.entity_id
_entity_poly.type
_entity_poly.pdbx_seq_one_letter_code
_entity_poly.pdbx_strand_id
1 'polypeptide(L)'
;MIVFLGFTLGTYFWPNHCGRGTDFDTNHRFLDLKSKLSHRERTVFNTERKPPSFLTGRTCMFPNVDPFDPTIIKIAVGNKTTLRCDLDFMPQLTYIDGRNLKVNTTQVDISLGTGNLSHCRYRYITGGPFDYSSAEFSDWSKPFSESVALEEDIEFIEVECFRREPYNVTISKSYFSLVPRRKHLEKLYNVRLKKRSIKYQPQETLNIVMVGLDGLSRHQFLKAMPGMYTYLTKTLNSFDFTMHGQLGPSSLPNFLGLLSGSTLEEVSEWWDFAQPEDAFDLIFKHFENAGYRTLFSVDNTKEGAFYWGNRSFLYPQASFWDRPVHLAMQTDKGYIRKNGVCLGSRPISEFQLHYLLDFIHTFPDKPAFTFTWIDAVTHDDTPNVGMIEEHLFQFYQTLIATGYLNRTLVILFSDHGQRWGKLRRTPNGYVDRRNPFMMLTFPPWFLKKYPYLTNNLGDNTRVLTTHLDTHQMLLDLLYFKRLSKTLFDAIKARSDGNVCEEFHSYHTFNVARFTLPDSSLSGPSTIDQYLYRVSIIVYPGEAMYEGNFYYVSKIRRYALDENIDRLNMFKGEEILCKPSEEQAFCFCKGQLRNRNLRQKVNSMSPIM
;
A
#
# COMPACT_ATOMS: atom_id res chain seq x y z
N MET A 1 -1.55 -0.34 -14.17
CA MET A 1 -1.27 -1.77 -14.46
C MET A 1 -0.62 -2.27 -13.20
N ILE A 2 -0.97 -3.45 -12.74
CA ILE A 2 -0.56 -3.87 -11.40
C ILE A 2 0.26 -5.11 -11.60
N VAL A 3 1.53 -4.86 -11.92
CA VAL A 3 2.52 -5.92 -11.98
C VAL A 3 2.86 -6.25 -10.55
N PHE A 4 2.43 -7.43 -10.12
CA PHE A 4 3.15 -8.16 -9.10
C PHE A 4 3.91 -9.23 -9.87
N LEU A 5 5.24 -9.20 -9.81
CA LEU A 5 6.05 -10.16 -10.55
C LEU A 5 5.82 -11.55 -9.93
N GLY A 6 5.34 -12.48 -10.75
CA GLY A 6 5.63 -13.89 -10.53
C GLY A 6 7.02 -14.17 -11.06
N PHE A 7 8.06 -14.15 -10.22
CA PHE A 7 9.37 -14.63 -10.62
C PHE A 7 9.29 -16.13 -10.93
N THR A 8 9.42 -16.52 -12.20
CA THR A 8 9.92 -17.84 -12.58
C THR A 8 11.44 -17.83 -12.40
N LEU A 9 11.92 -18.56 -11.39
CA LEU A 9 13.30 -19.05 -11.17
C LEU A 9 14.37 -18.41 -12.08
N GLY A 10 14.70 -17.16 -11.78
CA GLY A 10 15.93 -16.49 -12.23
C GLY A 10 16.73 -16.17 -10.98
N THR A 11 17.97 -16.61 -10.96
CA THR A 11 18.89 -16.62 -9.82
C THR A 11 19.13 -15.23 -9.20
N TYR A 12 18.34 -14.84 -8.22
CA TYR A 12 18.82 -14.03 -7.10
C TYR A 12 19.08 -14.98 -5.95
N PHE A 13 20.36 -15.32 -5.79
CA PHE A 13 20.83 -16.11 -4.67
C PHE A 13 20.43 -15.42 -3.37
N TRP A 14 19.61 -16.09 -2.58
CA TRP A 14 19.77 -16.05 -1.13
C TRP A 14 21.27 -16.24 -0.86
N PRO A 15 21.98 -15.29 -0.21
CA PRO A 15 23.25 -15.64 0.39
C PRO A 15 22.97 -16.80 1.32
N ASN A 16 23.68 -17.90 1.12
CA ASN A 16 23.58 -19.17 1.83
C ASN A 16 23.32 -19.02 3.33
N HIS A 17 22.06 -18.92 3.75
CA HIS A 17 21.61 -19.04 5.14
C HIS A 17 20.37 -19.94 5.25
N CYS A 18 20.37 -21.05 4.51
CA CYS A 18 20.01 -22.32 5.13
C CYS A 18 21.21 -22.75 5.99
N GLY A 19 21.40 -22.06 7.12
CA GLY A 19 22.50 -22.34 8.03
C GLY A 19 22.44 -23.79 8.48
N ARG A 20 23.58 -24.48 8.36
CA ARG A 20 23.92 -25.57 9.29
C ARG A 20 23.64 -25.01 10.68
N GLY A 21 22.82 -25.72 11.46
CA GLY A 21 22.76 -25.47 12.89
C GLY A 21 24.17 -25.59 13.43
N THR A 22 24.78 -24.46 13.75
CA THR A 22 25.96 -24.43 14.59
C THR A 22 25.49 -24.76 16.00
N ASP A 23 26.09 -25.81 16.54
CA ASP A 23 25.92 -26.28 17.91
C ASP A 23 25.78 -25.11 18.89
N PHE A 24 24.63 -25.09 19.56
CA PHE A 24 24.55 -24.42 20.86
C PHE A 24 25.20 -25.36 21.86
N ASP A 25 26.48 -25.12 22.12
CA ASP A 25 27.15 -25.52 23.34
C ASP A 25 26.47 -24.82 24.52
N THR A 26 25.55 -25.53 25.17
CA THR A 26 25.18 -25.26 26.55
C THR A 26 25.31 -26.55 27.32
N ASN A 27 26.49 -26.74 27.92
CA ASN A 27 26.70 -27.54 29.10
C ASN A 27 25.60 -27.29 30.14
N HIS A 28 24.60 -28.18 30.21
CA HIS A 28 23.94 -28.52 31.46
C HIS A 28 23.47 -29.98 31.41
N ARG A 29 24.18 -30.80 32.19
CA ARG A 29 23.80 -32.15 32.59
C ARG A 29 22.34 -32.20 33.00
N PHE A 30 21.55 -33.15 32.48
CA PHE A 30 20.64 -33.98 33.30
C PHE A 30 20.26 -35.26 32.53
N LEU A 31 20.86 -36.33 33.02
CA LEU A 31 20.48 -37.75 33.08
C LEU A 31 19.26 -38.26 32.28
N ASP A 32 19.61 -39.25 31.45
CA ASP A 32 18.90 -40.46 31.01
C ASP A 32 17.74 -40.95 31.90
N LEU A 33 16.60 -41.28 31.26
CA LEU A 33 15.73 -42.40 31.66
C LEU A 33 14.74 -42.76 30.54
N LYS A 34 15.06 -43.84 29.84
CA LYS A 34 14.12 -44.68 29.10
C LYS A 34 12.98 -45.17 30.02
N SER A 35 11.75 -45.24 29.51
CA SER A 35 11.06 -46.52 29.26
C SER A 35 9.51 -46.44 29.20
N LYS A 36 8.96 -47.28 28.28
CA LYS A 36 7.71 -48.07 28.34
C LYS A 36 6.33 -47.45 28.00
N LEU A 37 5.86 -47.89 26.82
CA LEU A 37 4.63 -48.69 26.54
C LEU A 37 3.25 -48.16 26.95
N SER A 38 2.33 -48.07 25.96
CA SER A 38 1.17 -48.98 25.81
C SER A 38 -0.11 -48.29 25.28
N HIS A 39 -0.52 -48.74 24.08
CA HIS A 39 -1.88 -48.90 23.53
C HIS A 39 -3.12 -48.24 24.19
N ARG A 40 -3.95 -47.54 23.39
CA ARG A 40 -5.16 -48.14 22.75
C ARG A 40 -5.86 -47.19 21.78
N GLU A 41 -6.55 -47.82 20.84
CA GLU A 41 -7.16 -47.35 19.59
C GLU A 41 -8.37 -46.42 19.72
N ARG A 42 -8.57 -45.59 18.67
CA ARG A 42 -9.85 -45.46 17.95
C ARG A 42 -9.63 -44.84 16.56
N THR A 43 -9.82 -45.66 15.53
CA THR A 43 -10.20 -45.30 14.15
C THR A 43 -11.64 -44.72 14.16
N VAL A 44 -12.16 -43.91 13.24
CA VAL A 44 -12.13 -43.98 11.77
C VAL A 44 -12.56 -42.63 11.10
N PHE A 45 -12.11 -42.43 9.86
CA PHE A 45 -12.58 -41.56 8.74
C PHE A 45 -12.29 -40.05 8.73
N ASN A 46 -11.24 -39.66 8.01
CA ASN A 46 -11.43 -38.80 6.83
C ASN A 46 -10.32 -39.10 5.78
N THR A 47 -10.72 -39.53 4.59
CA THR A 47 -9.81 -39.88 3.49
C THR A 47 -9.42 -38.63 2.72
N GLU A 48 -8.37 -37.94 3.17
CA GLU A 48 -7.62 -37.05 2.29
C GLU A 48 -6.56 -37.86 1.54
N ARG A 49 -6.58 -37.77 0.21
CA ARG A 49 -5.56 -38.33 -0.66
C ARG A 49 -4.21 -37.71 -0.29
N LYS A 50 -3.32 -38.48 0.34
CA LYS A 50 -1.91 -38.12 0.45
C LYS A 50 -1.31 -37.95 -0.95
N PRO A 51 -0.61 -36.85 -1.27
CA PRO A 51 0.24 -36.83 -2.44
C PRO A 51 1.41 -37.81 -2.25
N PRO A 52 1.93 -38.41 -3.33
CA PRO A 52 3.06 -39.32 -3.24
C PRO A 52 4.26 -38.60 -2.64
N SER A 53 4.88 -39.23 -1.64
CA SER A 53 6.24 -38.92 -1.24
C SER A 53 7.20 -39.16 -2.41
N PHE A 54 8.25 -38.34 -2.46
CA PHE A 54 9.39 -38.33 -3.40
C PHE A 54 9.23 -37.42 -4.62
N LEU A 55 9.52 -36.13 -4.41
CA LEU A 55 10.21 -35.31 -5.40
C LEU A 55 11.40 -34.62 -4.73
N THR A 56 12.58 -35.14 -5.06
CA THR A 56 13.87 -34.48 -4.91
C THR A 56 13.90 -33.25 -5.82
N GLY A 57 13.63 -32.09 -5.24
CA GLY A 57 13.82 -30.79 -5.86
C GLY A 57 13.66 -29.74 -4.78
N ARG A 58 14.71 -28.96 -4.49
CA ARG A 58 14.66 -27.83 -3.55
C ARG A 58 13.77 -26.74 -4.16
N THR A 59 12.46 -26.95 -4.15
CA THR A 59 11.48 -25.93 -4.43
C THR A 59 11.30 -25.11 -3.17
N CYS A 60 11.54 -23.80 -3.25
CA CYS A 60 11.26 -22.88 -2.15
C CYS A 60 9.75 -22.87 -1.92
N MET A 61 9.28 -23.52 -0.86
CA MET A 61 7.89 -23.49 -0.44
C MET A 61 7.68 -22.33 0.52
N PHE A 62 6.63 -21.53 0.30
CA PHE A 62 6.21 -20.54 1.27
C PHE A 62 5.72 -21.26 2.53
N PRO A 63 6.23 -20.91 3.73
CA PRO A 63 5.88 -21.62 4.93
C PRO A 63 4.40 -21.39 5.29
N ASN A 64 3.68 -22.47 5.58
CA ASN A 64 2.29 -22.40 6.02
C ASN A 64 2.20 -22.73 7.51
N VAL A 65 1.59 -21.82 8.28
CA VAL A 65 1.35 -21.99 9.72
C VAL A 65 -0.09 -21.59 10.02
N ASP A 66 -0.73 -22.25 10.99
CA ASP A 66 -2.08 -21.89 11.41
C ASP A 66 -2.07 -20.53 12.14
N PRO A 67 -2.71 -19.48 11.60
CA PRO A 67 -2.74 -18.17 12.26
C PRO A 67 -3.45 -18.20 13.62
N PHE A 68 -4.28 -19.21 13.91
CA PHE A 68 -5.05 -19.38 15.14
C PHE A 68 -4.56 -20.52 16.03
N ASP A 69 -3.30 -20.96 15.85
CA ASP A 69 -2.72 -22.04 16.64
C ASP A 69 -2.95 -21.80 18.16
N PRO A 70 -3.51 -22.78 18.91
CA PRO A 70 -3.82 -22.64 20.32
C PRO A 70 -2.63 -22.24 21.21
N THR A 71 -1.40 -22.52 20.76
CA THR A 71 -0.15 -22.17 21.47
C THR A 71 0.15 -20.68 21.44
N ILE A 72 -0.35 -19.94 20.45
CA ILE A 72 -0.09 -18.50 20.29
C ILE A 72 -1.31 -17.63 20.56
N ILE A 73 -2.53 -18.16 20.47
CA ILE A 73 -3.75 -17.35 20.53
C ILE A 73 -3.87 -16.54 21.83
N LYS A 74 -3.37 -17.09 22.95
CA LYS A 74 -3.37 -16.45 24.27
C LYS A 74 -2.50 -15.20 24.35
N ILE A 75 -1.50 -15.06 23.49
CA ILE A 75 -0.57 -13.91 23.46
C ILE A 75 -0.73 -13.05 22.21
N ALA A 76 -1.56 -13.48 21.26
CA ALA A 76 -1.74 -12.81 19.98
C ALA A 76 -3.07 -12.06 19.87
N VAL A 77 -4.04 -12.33 20.74
CA VAL A 77 -5.27 -11.54 20.82
C VAL A 77 -5.02 -10.39 21.79
N GLY A 78 -4.94 -9.17 21.26
CA GLY A 78 -4.71 -7.95 22.03
C GLY A 78 -6.00 -7.36 22.60
N ASN A 79 -5.91 -6.11 23.06
CA ASN A 79 -7.08 -5.36 23.52
C ASN A 79 -8.02 -5.06 22.34
N LYS A 80 -9.29 -5.42 22.51
CA LYS A 80 -10.36 -5.15 21.53
C LYS A 80 -11.19 -3.90 21.85
N THR A 81 -10.86 -3.21 22.95
CA THR A 81 -11.53 -1.98 23.31
C THR A 81 -11.06 -0.87 22.38
N THR A 82 -11.99 -0.20 21.71
CA THR A 82 -11.69 0.97 20.87
C THR A 82 -10.85 1.98 21.66
N LEU A 83 -9.79 2.47 21.04
CA LEU A 83 -8.89 3.45 21.64
C LEU A 83 -9.62 4.78 21.86
N ARG A 84 -9.71 5.19 23.13
CA ARG A 84 -10.31 6.46 23.55
C ARG A 84 -9.31 7.29 24.35
N CYS A 85 -9.23 8.58 24.02
CA CYS A 85 -8.28 9.52 24.61
C CYS A 85 -8.97 10.72 25.27
N ASP A 86 -10.30 10.81 25.17
CA ASP A 86 -11.14 11.94 25.56
C ASP A 86 -11.55 11.94 27.04
N LEU A 87 -11.33 10.85 27.77
CA LEU A 87 -11.82 10.67 29.14
C LEU A 87 -10.86 11.13 30.24
N ASP A 88 -9.57 11.31 29.92
CA ASP A 88 -8.51 11.54 30.91
C ASP A 88 -7.56 12.69 30.53
N PHE A 89 -8.04 13.64 29.73
CA PHE A 89 -7.32 14.87 29.36
C PHE A 89 -8.23 16.08 29.44
N MET A 90 -7.64 17.27 29.26
CA MET A 90 -8.41 18.48 28.98
C MET A 90 -9.35 18.23 27.78
N PRO A 91 -10.63 18.65 27.85
CA PRO A 91 -11.57 18.49 26.76
C PRO A 91 -11.13 19.33 25.55
N GLN A 92 -11.47 18.87 24.35
CA GLN A 92 -11.37 19.70 23.15
C GLN A 92 -12.59 20.61 23.04
N LEU A 93 -12.38 21.92 23.21
CA LEU A 93 -13.47 22.91 23.21
C LEU A 93 -13.63 23.63 21.88
N THR A 94 -12.78 23.32 20.89
CA THR A 94 -12.80 23.95 19.58
C THR A 94 -12.85 22.92 18.45
N TYR A 95 -13.33 23.34 17.30
CA TYR A 95 -13.38 22.53 16.09
C TYR A 95 -13.22 23.42 14.85
N ILE A 96 -12.85 22.78 13.74
CA ILE A 96 -12.75 23.44 12.44
C ILE A 96 -14.05 23.23 11.66
N ASP A 97 -14.61 24.32 11.14
CA ASP A 97 -15.72 24.31 10.19
C ASP A 97 -15.32 25.12 8.95
N GLY A 98 -14.95 24.40 7.89
CA GLY A 98 -14.32 24.97 6.71
C GLY A 98 -12.99 25.65 7.04
N ARG A 99 -12.97 27.00 7.01
CA ARG A 99 -11.80 27.82 7.40
C ARG A 99 -12.04 28.62 8.67
N ASN A 100 -13.07 28.28 9.44
CA ASN A 100 -13.35 28.93 10.71
C ASN A 100 -12.97 28.01 11.86
N LEU A 101 -12.17 28.51 12.78
CA LEU A 101 -11.99 27.91 14.09
C LEU A 101 -13.15 28.37 14.97
N LYS A 102 -13.93 27.41 15.47
CA LYS A 102 -15.15 27.68 16.26
C LYS A 102 -15.02 27.08 17.66
N VAL A 103 -15.60 27.77 18.63
CA VAL A 103 -15.82 27.26 19.98
C VAL A 103 -17.08 26.39 19.97
N ASN A 104 -16.96 25.18 20.51
CA ASN A 104 -18.10 24.30 20.74
C ASN A 104 -18.78 24.69 22.06
N THR A 105 -19.74 25.60 21.99
CA THR A 105 -20.47 26.11 23.17
C THR A 105 -21.14 24.99 23.97
N THR A 106 -21.69 23.98 23.29
CA THR A 106 -22.27 22.80 23.96
C THR A 106 -21.22 22.04 24.76
N GLN A 107 -20.03 21.80 24.20
CA GLN A 107 -18.95 21.11 24.91
C GLN A 107 -18.39 21.96 26.06
N VAL A 108 -18.36 23.29 25.90
CA VAL A 108 -18.00 24.24 26.97
C VAL A 108 -18.98 24.11 28.14
N ASP A 109 -20.28 24.14 27.86
CA ASP A 109 -21.31 24.01 28.89
C ASP A 109 -21.21 22.68 29.64
N ILE A 110 -21.01 21.58 28.92
CA ILE A 110 -20.84 20.23 29.50
C ILE A 110 -19.59 20.15 30.37
N SER A 111 -18.47 20.69 29.88
CA SER A 111 -17.16 20.49 30.52
C SER A 111 -16.89 21.47 31.66
N LEU A 112 -17.48 22.66 31.61
CA LEU A 112 -17.12 23.78 32.50
C LEU A 112 -18.32 24.43 33.17
N GLY A 113 -19.53 24.22 32.67
CA GLY A 113 -20.72 25.00 33.03
C GLY A 113 -20.81 26.32 32.27
N THR A 114 -22.05 26.81 32.10
CA THR A 114 -22.36 27.97 31.27
C THR A 114 -21.67 29.25 31.75
N GLY A 115 -21.09 29.99 30.80
CA GLY A 115 -20.45 31.28 31.04
C GLY A 115 -19.03 31.22 31.64
N ASN A 116 -18.44 30.02 31.79
CA ASN A 116 -17.13 29.84 32.42
C ASN A 116 -15.92 29.88 31.45
N LEU A 117 -16.16 30.00 30.14
CA LEU A 117 -15.10 30.28 29.16
C LEU A 117 -14.72 31.78 29.19
N SER A 118 -13.42 32.07 29.34
CA SER A 118 -12.89 33.43 29.22
C SER A 118 -12.70 33.79 27.75
N HIS A 119 -11.77 33.08 27.09
CA HIS A 119 -11.45 33.24 25.68
C HIS A 119 -10.61 32.05 25.21
N CYS A 120 -10.46 31.93 23.91
CA CYS A 120 -9.47 31.11 23.23
C CYS A 120 -8.52 31.99 22.43
N ARG A 121 -7.36 31.43 22.09
CA ARG A 121 -6.39 32.01 21.16
C ARG A 121 -5.76 30.88 20.35
N TYR A 122 -5.23 31.20 19.18
CA TYR A 122 -4.52 30.23 18.36
C TYR A 122 -3.19 30.80 17.90
N ARG A 123 -2.28 29.95 17.43
CA ARG A 123 -1.08 30.34 16.71
C ARG A 123 -0.79 29.35 15.59
N TYR A 124 -0.12 29.82 14.55
CA TYR A 124 0.25 29.00 13.40
C TYR A 124 1.49 28.18 13.72
N ILE A 125 1.54 26.98 13.13
CA ILE A 125 2.69 26.08 13.20
C ILE A 125 3.23 25.91 11.78
N THR A 126 4.52 26.13 11.60
CA THR A 126 5.23 25.91 10.33
C THR A 126 6.48 25.07 10.55
N GLY A 127 7.06 24.54 9.46
CA GLY A 127 8.41 23.97 9.53
C GLY A 127 9.48 25.07 9.68
N GLY A 128 10.67 24.69 10.14
CA GLY A 128 11.82 25.58 10.17
C GLY A 128 12.17 26.12 8.77
N PRO A 129 12.73 27.35 8.67
CA PRO A 129 12.97 28.03 7.40
C PRO A 129 14.05 27.38 6.52
N PHE A 130 14.93 26.56 7.11
CA PHE A 130 16.08 25.93 6.43
C PHE A 130 16.13 24.41 6.61
N ASP A 131 15.51 23.89 7.67
CA ASP A 131 15.34 22.47 7.91
C ASP A 131 13.97 22.19 8.57
N TYR A 132 13.32 21.10 8.15
CA TYR A 132 12.09 20.64 8.78
C TYR A 132 12.38 19.76 10.01
N SER A 133 13.48 20.02 10.71
CA SER A 133 13.90 19.29 11.92
C SER A 133 13.18 19.77 13.18
N SER A 134 12.62 20.99 13.14
CA SER A 134 11.90 21.64 14.23
C SER A 134 10.58 22.26 13.74
N ALA A 135 9.70 22.58 14.70
CA ALA A 135 8.46 23.32 14.46
C ALA A 135 8.64 24.77 14.91
N GLU A 136 8.18 25.70 14.09
CA GLU A 136 8.15 27.13 14.36
C GLU A 136 6.73 27.57 14.69
N PHE A 137 6.60 28.57 15.56
CA PHE A 137 5.33 29.07 16.04
C PHE A 137 5.20 30.57 15.75
N SER A 138 4.06 30.97 15.21
CA SER A 138 3.74 32.41 15.13
C SER A 138 3.45 32.97 16.53
N ASP A 139 3.34 34.31 16.59
CA ASP A 139 2.70 34.97 17.72
C ASP A 139 1.26 34.46 17.91
N TRP A 140 0.79 34.53 19.15
CA TRP A 140 -0.59 34.22 19.48
C TRP A 140 -1.55 35.23 18.85
N SER A 141 -2.69 34.73 18.37
CA SER A 141 -3.79 35.54 17.86
C SER A 141 -4.37 36.45 18.93
N LYS A 142 -5.15 37.44 18.50
CA LYS A 142 -6.08 38.13 19.40
C LYS A 142 -7.05 37.11 20.02
N PRO A 143 -7.46 37.29 21.30
CA PRO A 143 -8.48 36.45 21.93
C PRO A 143 -9.80 36.44 21.16
N PHE A 144 -10.48 35.29 21.14
CA PHE A 144 -11.82 35.11 20.59
C PHE A 144 -12.65 34.18 21.49
N SER A 145 -13.98 34.29 21.47
CA SER A 145 -14.87 33.49 22.33
C SER A 145 -15.92 32.67 21.56
N GLU A 146 -16.09 32.91 20.26
CA GLU A 146 -17.10 32.25 19.44
C GLU A 146 -16.48 31.62 18.19
N SER A 147 -15.97 32.46 17.29
CA SER A 147 -15.35 31.99 16.06
C SER A 147 -14.31 32.98 15.52
N VAL A 148 -13.38 32.47 14.72
CA VAL A 148 -12.39 33.27 14.01
C VAL A 148 -12.07 32.63 12.66
N ALA A 149 -11.95 33.46 11.63
CA ALA A 149 -11.53 33.04 10.30
C ALA A 149 -10.01 32.84 10.27
N LEU A 150 -9.57 31.71 9.74
CA LEU A 150 -8.15 31.39 9.55
C LEU A 150 -7.68 31.84 8.16
N GLU A 151 -6.45 32.34 8.07
CA GLU A 151 -5.79 32.72 6.81
C GLU A 151 -5.78 31.57 5.79
N GLU A 152 -5.89 31.84 4.48
CA GLU A 152 -6.16 30.81 3.46
C GLU A 152 -5.11 29.70 3.35
N ASP A 153 -3.83 30.02 3.53
CA ASP A 153 -2.71 29.11 3.25
C ASP A 153 -2.16 28.38 4.51
N ILE A 154 -2.81 28.55 5.67
CA ILE A 154 -2.39 27.89 6.91
C ILE A 154 -2.82 26.42 6.93
N GLU A 155 -1.86 25.57 7.28
CA GLU A 155 -2.00 24.11 7.37
C GLU A 155 -2.12 23.62 8.82
N PHE A 156 -1.39 24.20 9.77
CA PHE A 156 -1.36 23.68 11.14
C PHE A 156 -1.54 24.81 12.16
N ILE A 157 -2.33 24.54 13.19
CA ILE A 157 -2.55 25.49 14.29
C ILE A 157 -2.51 24.79 15.65
N GLU A 158 -2.05 25.54 16.65
CA GLU A 158 -2.24 25.24 18.07
C GLU A 158 -3.31 26.17 18.63
N VAL A 159 -4.18 25.65 19.48
CA VAL A 159 -5.29 26.38 20.11
C VAL A 159 -5.27 26.15 21.61
N GLU A 160 -5.38 27.24 22.38
CA GLU A 160 -5.55 27.23 23.83
C GLU A 160 -6.82 27.97 24.21
N CYS A 161 -7.58 27.42 25.16
CA CYS A 161 -8.71 28.10 25.78
C CYS A 161 -8.53 28.22 27.28
N PHE A 162 -9.03 29.33 27.84
CA PHE A 162 -8.83 29.73 29.24
C PHE A 162 -10.14 29.85 29.98
N ARG A 163 -10.14 29.43 31.24
CA ARG A 163 -11.27 29.64 32.14
C ARG A 163 -11.33 31.10 32.58
N ARG A 164 -12.55 31.58 32.87
CA ARG A 164 -12.75 32.83 33.61
C ARG A 164 -12.32 32.65 35.08
N GLU A 165 -11.85 33.73 35.70
CA GLU A 165 -11.40 33.89 37.12
C GLU A 165 -11.93 32.85 38.13
N PRO A 166 -11.15 32.42 39.14
CA PRO A 166 -10.04 33.15 39.79
C PRO A 166 -8.61 32.88 39.24
N TYR A 167 -8.48 32.06 38.20
CA TYR A 167 -7.18 31.77 37.58
C TYR A 167 -7.35 31.60 36.07
N ASN A 168 -6.55 32.30 35.26
CA ASN A 168 -6.43 32.10 33.80
C ASN A 168 -5.72 30.76 33.50
N VAL A 169 -6.38 29.64 33.84
CA VAL A 169 -5.86 28.30 33.63
C VAL A 169 -6.28 27.81 32.24
N THR A 170 -5.34 27.19 31.52
CA THR A 170 -5.62 26.45 30.28
C THR A 170 -6.54 25.29 30.58
N ILE A 171 -7.72 25.30 29.98
CA ILE A 171 -8.79 24.29 30.16
C ILE A 171 -8.98 23.43 28.92
N SER A 172 -8.42 23.87 27.79
CA SER A 172 -8.41 23.14 26.54
C SER A 172 -7.15 23.48 25.79
N LYS A 173 -6.52 22.46 25.22
CA LYS A 173 -5.38 22.59 24.33
C LYS A 173 -5.57 21.60 23.18
N SER A 174 -5.44 22.08 21.95
CA SER A 174 -5.71 21.27 20.76
C SER A 174 -4.82 21.68 19.60
N TYR A 175 -4.45 20.70 18.79
CA TYR A 175 -3.70 20.89 17.55
C TYR A 175 -4.59 20.45 16.38
N PHE A 176 -4.61 21.24 15.32
CA PHE A 176 -5.40 20.93 14.13
C PHE A 176 -4.51 20.90 12.89
N SER A 177 -4.82 19.95 12.01
CA SER A 177 -4.34 19.91 10.63
C SER A 177 -5.47 20.35 9.71
N LEU A 178 -5.18 21.30 8.83
CA LEU A 178 -6.03 21.84 7.80
C LEU A 178 -5.41 21.51 6.45
N VAL A 179 -6.21 21.52 5.38
CA VAL A 179 -5.70 21.32 4.02
C VAL A 179 -5.96 22.59 3.21
N PRO A 180 -5.01 23.54 3.15
CA PRO A 180 -5.16 24.71 2.30
C PRO A 180 -5.15 24.31 0.81
N ARG A 181 -5.97 24.97 -0.02
CA ARG A 181 -6.02 24.68 -1.46
C ARG A 181 -4.74 25.08 -2.21
N ARG A 182 -3.93 25.99 -1.64
CA ARG A 182 -2.69 26.54 -2.23
C ARG A 182 -2.91 26.99 -3.67
N LYS A 183 -3.81 27.98 -3.86
CA LYS A 183 -4.25 28.46 -5.18
C LYS A 183 -3.08 28.84 -6.11
N HIS A 184 -1.97 29.31 -5.56
CA HIS A 184 -0.76 29.67 -6.29
C HIS A 184 -0.11 28.46 -7.02
N LEU A 185 -0.33 27.22 -6.57
CA LEU A 185 0.20 26.00 -7.20
C LEU A 185 -0.73 25.40 -8.26
N GLU A 186 -2.00 25.81 -8.33
CA GLU A 186 -2.98 25.21 -9.24
C GLU A 186 -2.56 25.32 -10.71
N LYS A 187 -1.95 26.44 -11.10
CA LYS A 187 -1.43 26.63 -12.46
C LYS A 187 -0.33 25.61 -12.78
N LEU A 188 0.59 25.35 -11.84
CA LEU A 188 1.65 24.36 -12.00
C LEU A 188 1.06 22.95 -12.14
N TYR A 189 0.14 22.54 -11.26
CA TYR A 189 -0.49 21.22 -11.34
C TYR A 189 -1.27 21.04 -12.65
N ASN A 190 -2.02 22.05 -13.10
CA ASN A 190 -2.76 21.96 -14.36
C ASN A 190 -1.82 21.82 -15.58
N VAL A 191 -0.68 22.51 -15.59
CA VAL A 191 0.34 22.34 -16.63
C VAL A 191 0.93 20.93 -16.60
N ARG A 192 1.23 20.40 -15.41
CA ARG A 192 1.75 19.03 -15.23
C ARG A 192 0.73 17.97 -15.68
N LEU A 193 -0.55 18.14 -15.36
CA LEU A 193 -1.63 17.27 -15.83
C LEU A 193 -1.80 17.32 -17.35
N LYS A 194 -1.76 18.52 -17.95
CA LYS A 194 -1.81 18.67 -19.41
C LYS A 194 -0.61 18.00 -20.08
N LYS A 195 0.59 18.21 -19.54
CA LYS A 195 1.82 17.51 -19.96
C LYS A 195 1.65 15.99 -19.86
N ARG A 196 1.11 15.48 -18.75
CA ARG A 196 0.84 14.06 -18.54
C ARG A 196 -0.14 13.51 -19.57
N SER A 197 -1.25 14.21 -19.80
CA SER A 197 -2.28 13.82 -20.77
C SER A 197 -1.71 13.76 -22.19
N ILE A 198 -0.97 14.78 -22.64
CA ILE A 198 -0.40 14.83 -23.99
C ILE A 198 0.70 13.78 -24.17
N LYS A 199 1.64 13.71 -23.22
CA LYS A 199 2.83 12.85 -23.30
C LYS A 199 2.47 11.38 -23.13
N TYR A 200 1.75 11.07 -22.05
CA TYR A 200 1.53 9.69 -21.65
C TYR A 200 0.15 9.19 -21.99
N GLN A 201 -0.84 10.03 -22.32
CA GLN A 201 -2.21 9.60 -22.69
C GLN A 201 -2.76 8.47 -21.80
N PRO A 202 -2.72 8.62 -20.47
CA PRO A 202 -3.17 7.57 -19.55
C PRO A 202 -4.67 7.35 -19.74
N GLN A 203 -5.10 6.09 -19.77
CA GLN A 203 -6.50 5.77 -20.04
C GLN A 203 -7.40 5.98 -18.83
N GLU A 204 -6.82 5.85 -17.63
CA GLU A 204 -7.51 6.13 -16.38
C GLU A 204 -6.60 6.94 -15.46
N THR A 205 -7.23 7.57 -14.48
CA THR A 205 -6.54 8.26 -13.40
C THR A 205 -7.26 7.89 -12.12
N LEU A 206 -6.56 7.18 -11.24
CA LEU A 206 -7.02 6.88 -9.90
C LEU A 206 -6.24 7.73 -8.90
N ASN A 207 -6.90 8.08 -7.81
CA ASN A 207 -6.24 8.41 -6.57
C ASN A 207 -5.62 7.13 -6.00
N ILE A 208 -4.46 7.28 -5.36
CA ILE A 208 -3.82 6.21 -4.62
C ILE A 208 -3.77 6.64 -3.16
N VAL A 209 -4.46 5.91 -2.30
CA VAL A 209 -4.50 6.18 -0.86
C VAL A 209 -3.87 5.02 -0.12
N MET A 210 -2.71 5.26 0.47
CA MET A 210 -1.97 4.25 1.21
C MET A 210 -2.10 4.52 2.71
N VAL A 211 -2.63 3.54 3.44
CA VAL A 211 -2.70 3.56 4.91
C VAL A 211 -1.85 2.39 5.40
N GLY A 212 -0.73 2.71 6.01
CA GLY A 212 0.23 1.74 6.53
C GLY A 212 0.16 1.63 8.05
N LEU A 213 0.33 0.42 8.57
CA LEU A 213 0.40 0.12 10.00
C LEU A 213 1.75 -0.55 10.29
N ASP A 214 2.53 -0.01 11.23
CA ASP A 214 3.89 -0.51 11.48
C ASP A 214 3.92 -1.95 12.01
N GLY A 215 4.78 -2.77 11.40
CA GLY A 215 5.12 -4.09 11.91
C GLY A 215 4.00 -5.13 11.95
N LEU A 216 2.88 -4.91 11.28
CA LEU A 216 1.73 -5.80 11.34
C LEU A 216 1.86 -6.97 10.34
N SER A 217 1.88 -8.21 10.87
CA SER A 217 1.82 -9.40 10.02
C SER A 217 0.40 -9.66 9.52
N ARG A 218 0.27 -10.33 8.37
CA ARG A 218 -1.03 -10.79 7.85
C ARG A 218 -1.78 -11.63 8.88
N HIS A 219 -1.11 -12.59 9.50
CA HIS A 219 -1.75 -13.44 10.50
C HIS A 219 -2.19 -12.65 11.74
N GLN A 220 -1.46 -11.62 12.14
CA GLN A 220 -1.85 -10.78 13.25
C GLN A 220 -3.06 -9.89 12.90
N PHE A 221 -3.12 -9.38 11.68
CA PHE A 221 -4.30 -8.68 11.14
C PHE A 221 -5.57 -9.56 11.23
N LEU A 222 -5.48 -10.82 10.80
CA LEU A 222 -6.59 -11.79 10.89
C LEU A 222 -7.08 -12.03 12.31
N LYS A 223 -6.17 -11.99 13.30
CA LYS A 223 -6.47 -12.25 14.71
C LYS A 223 -7.03 -11.02 15.43
N ALA A 224 -6.40 -9.88 15.24
CA ALA A 224 -6.67 -8.66 15.99
C ALA A 224 -7.77 -7.80 15.38
N MET A 225 -7.98 -7.88 14.06
CA MET A 225 -9.05 -7.15 13.35
C MET A 225 -9.89 -8.08 12.44
N PRO A 226 -10.53 -9.12 13.00
CA PRO A 226 -11.30 -10.08 12.21
C PRO A 226 -12.54 -9.46 11.56
N GLY A 227 -13.13 -8.43 12.18
CA GLY A 227 -14.26 -7.70 11.63
C GLY A 227 -13.83 -6.95 10.38
N MET A 228 -12.73 -6.19 10.49
CA MET A 228 -12.20 -5.40 9.38
C MET A 228 -11.78 -6.30 8.21
N TYR A 229 -11.09 -7.41 8.48
CA TYR A 229 -10.75 -8.38 7.45
C TYR A 229 -11.98 -8.94 6.73
N THR A 230 -13.02 -9.29 7.49
CA THR A 230 -14.29 -9.78 6.92
C THR A 230 -14.95 -8.72 6.05
N TYR A 231 -14.98 -7.47 6.51
CA TYR A 231 -15.54 -6.36 5.75
C TYR A 231 -14.78 -6.10 4.45
N LEU A 232 -13.45 -6.00 4.50
CA LEU A 232 -12.61 -5.81 3.33
C LEU A 232 -12.80 -6.92 2.30
N THR A 233 -12.80 -8.19 2.73
CA THR A 233 -12.85 -9.34 1.81
C THR A 233 -14.26 -9.68 1.33
N LYS A 234 -15.28 -9.61 2.19
CA LYS A 234 -16.65 -10.03 1.88
C LYS A 234 -17.54 -8.90 1.40
N THR A 235 -17.30 -7.67 1.84
CA THR A 235 -18.12 -6.51 1.46
C THR A 235 -17.47 -5.73 0.32
N LEU A 236 -16.16 -5.50 0.41
CA LEU A 236 -15.44 -4.67 -0.56
C LEU A 236 -14.69 -5.45 -1.64
N ASN A 237 -14.72 -6.79 -1.59
CA ASN A 237 -14.00 -7.68 -2.51
C ASN A 237 -12.51 -7.29 -2.64
N SER A 238 -11.89 -6.90 -1.53
CA SER A 238 -10.48 -6.49 -1.50
C SER A 238 -9.58 -7.70 -1.72
N PHE A 239 -8.47 -7.48 -2.40
CA PHE A 239 -7.47 -8.51 -2.69
C PHE A 239 -6.49 -8.63 -1.52
N ASP A 240 -6.46 -9.79 -0.87
CA ASP A 240 -5.54 -10.13 0.21
C ASP A 240 -4.29 -10.84 -0.32
N PHE A 241 -3.13 -10.18 -0.29
CA PHE A 241 -1.87 -10.74 -0.77
C PHE A 241 -1.26 -11.66 0.28
N THR A 242 -1.66 -12.93 0.20
CA THR A 242 -1.35 -13.95 1.20
C THR A 242 0.13 -14.26 1.36
N MET A 243 0.92 -14.05 0.30
CA MET A 243 2.35 -14.34 0.24
C MET A 243 3.20 -13.07 0.10
N HIS A 244 2.69 -11.90 0.52
CA HIS A 244 3.49 -10.68 0.52
C HIS A 244 4.65 -10.76 1.52
N GLY A 245 5.84 -10.36 1.10
CA GLY A 245 7.09 -10.51 1.83
C GLY A 245 7.80 -9.19 2.08
N GLN A 246 8.46 -9.10 3.23
CA GLN A 246 9.34 -7.97 3.54
C GLN A 246 10.69 -8.06 2.79
N LEU A 247 11.28 -6.92 2.49
CA LEU A 247 12.65 -6.79 1.95
C LEU A 247 13.70 -6.81 3.06
N GLY A 248 13.36 -6.27 4.23
CA GLY A 248 14.24 -6.24 5.39
C GLY A 248 13.49 -6.33 6.71
N PRO A 249 14.21 -6.51 7.84
CA PRO A 249 13.60 -6.74 9.14
C PRO A 249 13.15 -5.47 9.87
N SER A 250 13.32 -4.29 9.28
CA SER A 250 12.99 -2.96 9.83
C SER A 250 12.31 -2.10 8.77
N SER A 251 11.76 -0.95 9.16
CA SER A 251 10.93 -0.14 8.26
C SER A 251 11.70 0.48 7.10
N LEU A 252 12.93 0.98 7.32
CA LEU A 252 13.75 1.62 6.29
C LEU A 252 13.91 0.79 5.00
N PRO A 253 14.42 -0.47 5.01
CA PRO A 253 14.60 -1.24 3.78
C PRO A 253 13.28 -1.51 3.03
N ASN A 254 12.16 -1.63 3.76
CA ASN A 254 10.85 -1.83 3.15
C ASN A 254 10.31 -0.52 2.54
N PHE A 255 10.49 0.60 3.23
CA PHE A 255 10.14 1.94 2.74
C PHE A 255 10.97 2.32 1.52
N LEU A 256 12.27 2.02 1.50
CA LEU A 256 13.11 2.23 0.31
C LEU A 256 12.56 1.44 -0.88
N GLY A 257 12.31 0.14 -0.70
CA GLY A 257 11.76 -0.66 -1.79
C GLY A 257 10.39 -0.17 -2.27
N LEU A 258 9.54 0.30 -1.36
CA LEU A 258 8.21 0.81 -1.70
C LEU A 258 8.24 2.20 -2.35
N LEU A 259 9.03 3.12 -1.79
CA LEU A 259 8.96 4.54 -2.10
C LEU A 259 10.05 4.98 -3.07
N SER A 260 11.23 4.36 -3.11
CA SER A 260 12.26 4.66 -4.12
C SER A 260 12.43 3.57 -5.17
N GLY A 261 11.92 2.36 -4.90
CA GLY A 261 12.15 1.21 -5.77
C GLY A 261 13.57 0.63 -5.65
N SER A 262 14.30 1.01 -4.61
CA SER A 262 15.68 0.57 -4.36
C SER A 262 15.76 -0.26 -3.09
N THR A 263 16.69 -1.20 -3.05
CA THR A 263 17.03 -1.95 -1.84
C THR A 263 18.00 -1.17 -0.96
N LEU A 264 18.07 -1.52 0.32
CA LEU A 264 19.06 -0.93 1.23
C LEU A 264 20.51 -1.23 0.76
N GLU A 265 20.74 -2.39 0.16
CA GLU A 265 22.06 -2.80 -0.34
C GLU A 265 22.52 -1.88 -1.48
N GLU A 266 21.66 -1.62 -2.46
CA GLU A 266 21.97 -0.72 -3.59
C GLU A 266 22.23 0.72 -3.14
N VAL A 267 21.47 1.24 -2.18
CA VAL A 267 21.68 2.63 -1.71
C VAL A 267 22.92 2.76 -0.83
N SER A 268 23.31 1.69 -0.12
CA SER A 268 24.49 1.70 0.76
C SER A 268 25.82 1.82 0.01
N GLU A 269 25.81 1.69 -1.32
CA GLU A 269 26.99 1.91 -2.16
C GLU A 269 27.36 3.39 -2.30
N TRP A 270 26.40 4.30 -2.11
CA TRP A 270 26.59 5.74 -2.37
C TRP A 270 25.96 6.67 -1.32
N TRP A 271 25.10 6.14 -0.44
CA TRP A 271 24.49 6.86 0.67
C TRP A 271 24.90 6.23 2.01
N ASP A 272 25.08 7.07 3.03
CA ASP A 272 25.40 6.66 4.40
C ASP A 272 24.40 7.27 5.38
N PHE A 273 24.21 6.62 6.54
CA PHE A 273 23.27 7.01 7.59
C PHE A 273 23.53 8.41 8.16
N ALA A 274 24.71 8.99 7.97
CA ALA A 274 25.02 10.38 8.35
C ALA A 274 24.44 11.42 7.37
N GLN A 275 24.02 11.02 6.18
CA GLN A 275 23.49 11.92 5.15
C GLN A 275 21.97 12.11 5.29
N PRO A 276 21.43 13.28 4.88
CA PRO A 276 19.99 13.46 4.79
C PRO A 276 19.33 12.47 3.82
N GLU A 277 18.08 12.14 4.11
CA GLU A 277 17.27 11.20 3.33
C GLU A 277 16.79 11.83 2.00
N ASP A 278 16.99 13.16 1.81
CA ASP A 278 16.63 13.91 0.59
C ASP A 278 17.27 13.37 -0.68
N ALA A 279 18.37 12.61 -0.54
CA ALA A 279 19.09 11.98 -1.63
C ALA A 279 18.24 10.93 -2.37
N PHE A 280 17.19 10.40 -1.74
CA PHE A 280 16.33 9.41 -2.37
C PHE A 280 15.33 10.05 -3.35
N ASP A 281 15.19 9.45 -4.53
CA ASP A 281 14.15 9.81 -5.49
C ASP A 281 12.83 9.12 -5.12
N LEU A 282 12.17 9.65 -4.09
CA LEU A 282 10.93 9.08 -3.58
C LEU A 282 9.76 9.29 -4.56
N ILE A 283 8.85 8.32 -4.59
CA ILE A 283 7.74 8.20 -5.54
C ILE A 283 6.81 9.42 -5.55
N PHE A 284 6.75 10.16 -4.44
CA PHE A 284 6.04 11.44 -4.34
C PHE A 284 6.46 12.41 -5.45
N LYS A 285 7.76 12.52 -5.76
CA LYS A 285 8.29 13.39 -6.83
C LYS A 285 7.73 12.98 -8.20
N HIS A 286 7.59 11.67 -8.45
CA HIS A 286 7.01 11.16 -9.70
C HIS A 286 5.53 11.52 -9.84
N PHE A 287 4.73 11.30 -8.79
CA PHE A 287 3.31 11.65 -8.77
C PHE A 287 3.08 13.16 -8.87
N GLU A 288 3.87 13.96 -8.14
CA GLU A 288 3.74 15.41 -8.18
C GLU A 288 4.10 15.97 -9.56
N ASN A 289 5.16 15.45 -10.21
CA ASN A 289 5.55 15.79 -11.58
C ASN A 289 4.49 15.38 -12.63
N ALA A 290 3.69 14.37 -12.32
CA ALA A 290 2.52 13.94 -13.09
C ALA A 290 1.27 14.80 -12.82
N GLY A 291 1.33 15.75 -11.88
CA GLY A 291 0.27 16.69 -11.56
C GLY A 291 -0.66 16.27 -10.43
N TYR A 292 -0.30 15.22 -9.69
CA TYR A 292 -1.02 14.79 -8.49
C TYR A 292 -0.72 15.72 -7.32
N ARG A 293 -1.68 15.89 -6.40
CA ARG A 293 -1.36 16.38 -5.05
C ARG A 293 -0.81 15.23 -4.23
N THR A 294 0.24 15.48 -3.46
CA THR A 294 0.90 14.44 -2.66
C THR A 294 0.76 14.75 -1.17
N LEU A 295 0.43 13.73 -0.38
CA LEU A 295 0.38 13.78 1.08
C LEU A 295 1.34 12.74 1.66
N PHE A 296 2.23 13.18 2.54
CA PHE A 296 3.06 12.31 3.35
C PHE A 296 2.75 12.56 4.83
N SER A 297 2.23 11.55 5.52
CA SER A 297 1.75 11.65 6.90
C SER A 297 2.36 10.55 7.74
N VAL A 298 3.09 10.89 8.81
CA VAL A 298 3.72 9.91 9.71
C VAL A 298 3.58 10.40 11.15
N ASP A 299 2.99 9.58 12.01
CA ASP A 299 2.75 9.95 13.41
C ASP A 299 4.00 9.92 14.31
N ASN A 300 5.01 9.12 13.98
CA ASN A 300 6.25 9.05 14.76
C ASN A 300 7.43 9.70 14.04
N THR A 301 7.67 10.97 14.34
CA THR A 301 8.76 11.77 13.72
C THR A 301 10.16 11.51 14.31
N LYS A 302 10.29 10.62 15.31
CA LYS A 302 11.57 10.25 15.94
C LYS A 302 12.01 8.84 15.59
N GLU A 303 11.08 7.89 15.57
CA GLU A 303 11.39 6.47 15.40
C GLU A 303 10.91 5.90 14.06
N GLY A 304 10.15 6.67 13.28
CA GLY A 304 9.72 6.27 11.95
C GLY A 304 10.88 5.97 11.00
N ALA A 305 10.59 5.23 9.93
CA ALA A 305 11.58 4.64 9.01
C ALA A 305 12.74 5.59 8.58
N PHE A 306 12.40 6.82 8.18
CA PHE A 306 13.35 7.85 7.71
C PHE A 306 13.87 8.79 8.82
N TYR A 307 13.43 8.60 10.06
CA TYR A 307 13.76 9.48 11.17
C TYR A 307 14.59 8.81 12.27
N TRP A 308 14.53 7.47 12.37
CA TRP A 308 15.28 6.72 13.37
C TRP A 308 16.79 6.96 13.26
N GLY A 309 17.48 7.24 14.37
CA GLY A 309 18.94 7.35 14.40
C GLY A 309 19.48 8.68 13.86
N ASN A 310 18.83 9.80 14.19
CA ASN A 310 19.17 11.16 13.77
C ASN A 310 19.07 11.44 12.27
N ARG A 311 18.39 10.57 11.51
CA ARG A 311 18.11 10.80 10.10
C ARG A 311 16.96 11.79 9.94
N SER A 312 16.97 12.51 8.84
CA SER A 312 15.93 13.50 8.55
C SER A 312 15.86 13.83 7.07
N PHE A 313 14.77 14.47 6.70
CA PHE A 313 14.67 15.25 5.47
C PHE A 313 14.91 16.72 5.80
N LEU A 314 15.74 17.38 5.00
CA LEU A 314 15.91 18.83 5.01
C LEU A 314 14.70 19.52 4.39
N TYR A 315 14.14 18.95 3.31
CA TYR A 315 13.02 19.51 2.58
C TYR A 315 11.77 18.62 2.60
N PRO A 316 10.57 19.19 2.41
CA PRO A 316 9.35 18.40 2.26
C PRO A 316 9.41 17.46 1.06
N GLN A 317 9.07 16.19 1.29
CA GLN A 317 9.04 15.18 0.24
C GLN A 317 7.69 15.07 -0.49
N ALA A 318 6.66 15.73 0.04
CA ALA A 318 5.33 15.79 -0.53
C ALA A 318 4.76 17.21 -0.41
N SER A 319 3.74 17.52 -1.20
CA SER A 319 3.10 18.84 -1.17
C SER A 319 2.48 19.10 0.20
N PHE A 320 1.89 18.09 0.83
CA PHE A 320 1.32 18.16 2.18
C PHE A 320 2.10 17.23 3.10
N TRP A 321 2.50 17.74 4.26
CA TRP A 321 3.41 17.04 5.16
C TRP A 321 3.17 17.45 6.62
N ASP A 322 2.64 16.52 7.42
CA ASP A 322 2.21 16.76 8.81
C ASP A 322 3.36 16.82 9.83
N ARG A 323 4.61 16.69 9.39
CA ARG A 323 5.77 16.69 10.28
C ARG A 323 5.83 17.90 11.23
N PRO A 324 5.59 19.16 10.80
CA PRO A 324 5.66 20.30 11.71
C PRO A 324 4.71 20.21 12.89
N VAL A 325 3.46 19.75 12.68
CA VAL A 325 2.50 19.64 13.79
C VAL A 325 2.87 18.50 14.73
N HIS A 326 3.40 17.38 14.23
CA HIS A 326 3.91 16.30 15.11
C HIS A 326 5.12 16.73 15.92
N LEU A 327 6.06 17.47 15.32
CA LEU A 327 7.19 18.06 16.06
C LEU A 327 6.71 19.02 17.15
N ALA A 328 5.73 19.89 16.84
CA ALA A 328 5.13 20.78 17.83
C ALA A 328 4.51 19.99 19.01
N MET A 329 3.68 18.99 18.72
CA MET A 329 3.05 18.14 19.73
C MET A 329 4.08 17.36 20.57
N GLN A 330 5.20 16.94 19.99
CA GLN A 330 6.28 16.27 20.72
C GLN A 330 7.02 17.17 21.72
N THR A 331 7.09 18.48 21.43
CA THR A 331 7.70 19.45 22.35
C THR A 331 6.76 19.88 23.47
N ASP A 332 5.45 19.66 23.29
CA ASP A 332 4.43 19.98 24.28
C ASP A 332 4.34 18.90 25.38
N LYS A 333 4.92 19.23 26.55
CA LYS A 333 5.08 18.27 27.65
C LYS A 333 3.72 17.70 28.10
N GLY A 334 3.59 16.38 27.97
CA GLY A 334 2.39 15.66 28.39
C GLY A 334 1.24 15.75 27.41
N TYR A 335 1.41 16.34 26.21
CA TYR A 335 0.38 16.31 25.17
C TYR A 335 0.31 14.95 24.47
N ILE A 336 1.47 14.39 24.11
CA ILE A 336 1.56 12.99 23.66
C ILE A 336 1.56 12.08 24.89
N ARG A 337 0.57 11.19 24.99
CA ARG A 337 0.29 10.38 26.18
C ARG A 337 0.06 8.91 25.83
N LYS A 338 -0.04 8.07 26.87
CA LYS A 338 -0.32 6.63 26.77
C LYS A 338 0.60 5.91 25.77
N ASN A 339 1.91 6.13 25.89
CA ASN A 339 2.91 5.57 24.98
C ASN A 339 2.70 5.97 23.51
N GLY A 340 2.32 7.22 23.26
CA GLY A 340 2.22 7.76 21.90
C GLY A 340 0.86 7.62 21.23
N VAL A 341 -0.05 6.80 21.76
CA VAL A 341 -1.33 6.52 21.08
C VAL A 341 -2.38 7.62 21.25
N CYS A 342 -2.17 8.56 22.17
CA CYS A 342 -3.05 9.70 22.40
C CYS A 342 -2.34 11.04 22.15
N LEU A 343 -2.93 11.86 21.30
CA LEU A 343 -2.62 13.27 21.10
C LEU A 343 -3.62 14.13 21.87
N GLY A 344 -3.28 14.51 23.09
CA GLY A 344 -4.17 15.19 24.02
C GLY A 344 -5.42 14.34 24.28
N SER A 345 -6.58 14.85 23.84
CA SER A 345 -7.88 14.20 23.96
C SER A 345 -8.22 13.26 22.79
N ARG A 346 -7.35 13.12 21.79
CA ARG A 346 -7.65 12.44 20.53
C ARG A 346 -6.73 11.24 20.24
N PRO A 347 -7.25 10.10 19.77
CA PRO A 347 -6.41 9.01 19.27
C PRO A 347 -5.52 9.43 18.10
N ILE A 348 -4.27 8.97 18.09
CA ILE A 348 -3.31 9.26 17.01
C ILE A 348 -3.80 8.78 15.64
N SER A 349 -4.45 7.61 15.62
CA SER A 349 -5.00 7.02 14.39
C SER A 349 -6.14 7.84 13.81
N GLU A 350 -7.03 8.40 14.64
CA GLU A 350 -8.05 9.33 14.16
C GLU A 350 -7.43 10.61 13.61
N PHE A 351 -6.42 11.17 14.30
CA PHE A 351 -5.72 12.38 13.85
C PHE A 351 -5.17 12.21 12.44
N GLN A 352 -4.45 11.11 12.20
CA GLN A 352 -3.90 10.74 10.90
C GLN A 352 -4.99 10.52 9.83
N LEU A 353 -6.02 9.73 10.16
CA LEU A 353 -7.09 9.39 9.21
C LEU A 353 -7.96 10.60 8.84
N HIS A 354 -8.23 11.54 9.77
CA HIS A 354 -8.99 12.74 9.39
C HIS A 354 -8.16 13.67 8.53
N TYR A 355 -6.85 13.83 8.78
CA TYR A 355 -6.03 14.68 7.90
C TYR A 355 -6.01 14.13 6.47
N LEU A 356 -5.95 12.80 6.32
CA LEU A 356 -6.13 12.11 5.05
C LEU A 356 -7.52 12.36 4.43
N LEU A 357 -8.60 12.24 5.21
CA LEU A 357 -9.97 12.47 4.72
C LEU A 357 -10.19 13.93 4.29
N ASP A 358 -9.73 14.90 5.08
CA ASP A 358 -9.79 16.33 4.77
C ASP A 358 -9.00 16.63 3.49
N PHE A 359 -7.88 15.94 3.28
CA PHE A 359 -7.09 16.07 2.06
C PHE A 359 -7.85 15.58 0.83
N ILE A 360 -8.46 14.40 0.90
CA ILE A 360 -9.28 13.85 -0.19
C ILE A 360 -10.49 14.75 -0.44
N HIS A 361 -11.15 15.23 0.62
CA HIS A 361 -12.31 16.10 0.52
C HIS A 361 -11.99 17.45 -0.10
N THR A 362 -10.82 18.02 0.20
CA THR A 362 -10.40 19.33 -0.35
C THR A 362 -10.14 19.27 -1.85
N PHE A 363 -9.75 18.10 -2.36
CA PHE A 363 -9.32 17.89 -3.74
C PHE A 363 -10.15 16.81 -4.48
N PRO A 364 -11.49 16.91 -4.53
CA PRO A 364 -12.36 15.82 -4.98
C PRO A 364 -12.20 15.47 -6.47
N ASP A 365 -11.81 16.45 -7.29
CA ASP A 365 -11.63 16.31 -8.74
C ASP A 365 -10.17 16.35 -9.18
N LYS A 366 -9.23 16.27 -8.24
CA LYS A 366 -7.80 16.31 -8.55
C LYS A 366 -7.18 14.97 -8.18
N PRO A 367 -6.25 14.45 -9.01
CA PRO A 367 -5.58 13.21 -8.68
C PRO A 367 -4.69 13.37 -7.44
N ALA A 368 -4.72 12.37 -6.58
CA ALA A 368 -4.06 12.35 -5.28
C ALA A 368 -3.20 11.09 -5.09
N PHE A 369 -2.02 11.26 -4.49
CA PHE A 369 -1.20 10.17 -3.98
C PHE A 369 -0.91 10.44 -2.51
N THR A 370 -1.39 9.56 -1.63
CA THR A 370 -1.22 9.73 -0.18
C THR A 370 -0.52 8.54 0.42
N PHE A 371 0.35 8.83 1.37
CA PHE A 371 1.00 7.86 2.24
C PHE A 371 0.78 8.29 3.68
N THR A 372 -0.07 7.58 4.40
CA THR A 372 -0.37 7.80 5.81
C THR A 372 0.11 6.60 6.61
N TRP A 373 1.00 6.84 7.57
CA TRP A 373 1.63 5.80 8.38
C TRP A 373 1.25 5.96 9.85
N ILE A 374 0.72 4.88 10.42
CA ILE A 374 0.37 4.79 11.83
C ILE A 374 1.34 3.81 12.49
N ASP A 375 2.25 4.36 13.28
CA ASP A 375 3.35 3.67 13.92
C ASP A 375 3.04 3.36 15.38
N ALA A 376 2.64 4.40 16.14
CA ALA A 376 2.62 4.37 17.60
C ALA A 376 1.68 3.31 18.20
N VAL A 377 0.66 2.89 17.45
CA VAL A 377 -0.32 1.91 17.91
C VAL A 377 0.26 0.50 17.91
N THR A 378 1.08 0.15 16.92
CA THR A 378 1.45 -1.24 16.63
C THR A 378 2.93 -1.54 16.77
N HIS A 379 3.80 -0.53 16.72
CA HIS A 379 5.26 -0.67 16.73
C HIS A 379 5.69 -1.66 17.84
N ASP A 380 5.51 -1.34 19.11
CA ASP A 380 5.99 -2.21 20.20
C ASP A 380 5.18 -3.51 20.40
N ASP A 381 3.87 -3.48 20.11
CA ASP A 381 2.95 -4.60 20.35
C ASP A 381 1.78 -4.62 19.33
N THR A 382 1.97 -5.33 18.22
CA THR A 382 0.96 -5.44 17.15
C THR A 382 -0.45 -5.89 17.56
N PRO A 383 -0.70 -6.68 18.62
CA PRO A 383 -2.06 -6.97 19.07
C PRO A 383 -2.87 -5.73 19.43
N ASN A 384 -2.24 -4.60 19.76
CA ASN A 384 -2.92 -3.31 20.01
C ASN A 384 -3.64 -2.76 18.77
N VAL A 385 -3.35 -3.28 17.57
CA VAL A 385 -4.06 -2.86 16.35
C VAL A 385 -5.57 -3.06 16.45
N GLY A 386 -6.03 -4.03 17.25
CA GLY A 386 -7.46 -4.25 17.50
C GLY A 386 -8.16 -3.03 18.10
N MET A 387 -7.42 -2.15 18.79
CA MET A 387 -7.97 -0.93 19.40
C MET A 387 -8.35 0.13 18.36
N ILE A 388 -7.85 0.05 17.13
CA ILE A 388 -8.12 1.02 16.06
C ILE A 388 -8.98 0.43 14.93
N GLU A 389 -9.52 -0.77 15.12
CA GLU A 389 -10.39 -1.43 14.13
C GLU A 389 -11.56 -0.52 13.75
N GLU A 390 -12.22 0.08 14.74
CA GLU A 390 -13.34 1.00 14.53
C GLU A 390 -12.95 2.26 13.74
N HIS A 391 -11.77 2.82 14.00
CA HIS A 391 -11.30 4.02 13.28
C HIS A 391 -11.09 3.71 11.79
N LEU A 392 -10.50 2.55 11.47
CA LEU A 392 -10.33 2.10 10.08
C LEU A 392 -11.69 1.81 9.42
N PHE A 393 -12.62 1.18 10.15
CA PHE A 393 -13.98 0.97 9.66
C PHE A 393 -14.68 2.28 9.28
N GLN A 394 -14.66 3.27 10.17
CA GLN A 394 -15.26 4.58 9.93
C GLN A 394 -14.61 5.30 8.75
N PHE A 395 -13.28 5.19 8.61
CA PHE A 395 -12.56 5.70 7.44
C PHE A 395 -13.10 5.10 6.12
N TYR A 396 -13.18 3.78 6.01
CA TYR A 396 -13.71 3.13 4.82
C TYR A 396 -15.19 3.44 4.57
N GLN A 397 -16.02 3.46 5.61
CA GLN A 397 -17.43 3.85 5.50
C GLN A 397 -17.56 5.28 4.98
N THR A 398 -16.73 6.20 5.45
CA THR A 398 -16.70 7.59 4.98
C THR A 398 -16.31 7.67 3.51
N LEU A 399 -15.26 6.94 3.07
CA LEU A 399 -14.87 6.90 1.65
C LEU A 399 -16.00 6.40 0.74
N ILE A 400 -16.81 5.45 1.20
CA ILE A 400 -17.93 4.91 0.44
C ILE A 400 -19.10 5.89 0.43
N ALA A 401 -19.51 6.38 1.60
CA ALA A 401 -20.67 7.27 1.75
C ALA A 401 -20.50 8.60 0.99
N THR A 402 -19.26 9.11 0.92
CA THR A 402 -18.91 10.32 0.18
C THR A 402 -18.64 10.08 -1.31
N GLY A 403 -18.54 8.81 -1.74
CA GLY A 403 -18.19 8.43 -3.10
C GLY A 403 -16.70 8.54 -3.46
N TYR A 404 -15.82 8.87 -2.51
CA TYR A 404 -14.38 8.96 -2.74
C TYR A 404 -13.73 7.63 -3.12
N LEU A 405 -14.24 6.50 -2.61
CA LEU A 405 -13.75 5.18 -3.01
C LEU A 405 -13.93 4.95 -4.53
N ASN A 406 -14.90 5.61 -5.16
CA ASN A 406 -15.18 5.46 -6.58
C ASN A 406 -14.06 5.98 -7.50
N ARG A 407 -13.03 6.67 -6.97
CA ARG A 407 -11.88 7.14 -7.75
C ARG A 407 -10.55 6.69 -7.17
N THR A 408 -10.58 5.84 -6.15
CA THR A 408 -9.43 5.60 -5.29
C THR A 408 -9.08 4.13 -5.22
N LEU A 409 -7.83 3.79 -5.49
CA LEU A 409 -7.23 2.56 -4.98
C LEU A 409 -6.81 2.81 -3.53
N VAL A 410 -7.40 2.08 -2.59
CA VAL A 410 -6.96 2.07 -1.19
C VAL A 410 -6.03 0.89 -0.97
N ILE A 411 -4.84 1.16 -0.44
CA ILE A 411 -3.83 0.17 -0.08
C ILE A 411 -3.71 0.18 1.44
N LEU A 412 -4.20 -0.87 2.10
CA LEU A 412 -4.01 -1.06 3.54
C LEU A 412 -2.90 -2.11 3.72
N PHE A 413 -1.80 -1.74 4.34
CA PHE A 413 -0.58 -2.56 4.30
C PHE A 413 0.32 -2.39 5.52
N SER A 414 1.32 -3.26 5.61
CA SER A 414 2.46 -3.15 6.53
C SER A 414 3.77 -3.29 5.75
N ASP A 415 4.84 -2.79 6.35
CA ASP A 415 6.21 -2.84 5.85
C ASP A 415 6.90 -4.17 6.21
N HIS A 416 6.74 -4.61 7.46
CA HIS A 416 7.22 -5.88 7.99
C HIS A 416 6.21 -6.50 8.96
N GLY A 417 6.51 -7.69 9.48
CA GLY A 417 5.75 -8.26 10.60
C GLY A 417 6.39 -7.92 11.95
N GLN A 418 5.87 -8.51 13.03
CA GLN A 418 6.23 -8.14 14.40
C GLN A 418 7.74 -8.18 14.67
N ARG A 419 8.30 -7.07 15.16
CA ARG A 419 9.73 -6.96 15.53
C ARG A 419 10.01 -7.19 17.01
N TRP A 420 9.03 -7.02 17.88
CA TRP A 420 9.19 -7.12 19.34
C TRP A 420 8.23 -8.14 19.97
N GLY A 421 8.26 -8.30 21.29
CA GLY A 421 7.25 -9.10 22.01
C GLY A 421 7.38 -10.63 21.91
N LYS A 422 6.47 -11.31 22.61
CA LYS A 422 6.50 -12.78 22.82
C LYS A 422 6.14 -13.56 21.56
N LEU A 423 5.21 -13.04 20.75
CA LEU A 423 4.74 -13.72 19.54
C LEU A 423 5.88 -14.02 18.57
N ARG A 424 6.82 -13.08 18.40
CA ARG A 424 7.99 -13.21 17.53
C ARG A 424 8.89 -14.40 17.87
N ARG A 425 8.92 -14.85 19.12
CA ARG A 425 9.77 -15.96 19.59
C ARG A 425 9.17 -17.34 19.36
N THR A 426 7.94 -17.41 18.84
CA THR A 426 7.25 -18.67 18.53
C THR A 426 7.56 -19.13 17.09
N PRO A 427 7.33 -20.41 16.75
CA PRO A 427 7.45 -20.90 15.38
C PRO A 427 6.61 -20.08 14.38
N ASN A 428 5.37 -19.73 14.74
CA ASN A 428 4.50 -18.89 13.92
C ASN A 428 5.08 -17.49 13.77
N GLY A 429 5.64 -16.93 14.85
CA GLY A 429 6.36 -15.65 14.85
C GLY A 429 7.50 -15.56 13.82
N TYR A 430 8.14 -16.69 13.49
CA TYR A 430 9.19 -16.73 12.46
C TYR A 430 8.64 -16.49 11.04
N VAL A 431 7.42 -16.95 10.77
CA VAL A 431 6.69 -16.74 9.51
C VAL A 431 6.04 -15.35 9.52
N ASP A 432 5.29 -15.04 10.58
CA ASP A 432 4.56 -13.77 10.76
C ASP A 432 5.46 -12.57 10.56
N ARG A 433 6.67 -12.59 11.13
CA ARG A 433 7.60 -11.46 11.02
C ARG A 433 8.07 -11.17 9.61
N ARG A 434 7.84 -12.05 8.62
CA ARG A 434 8.26 -11.90 7.22
C ARG A 434 7.10 -11.82 6.24
N ASN A 435 5.87 -11.95 6.72
CA ASN A 435 4.66 -11.89 5.93
C ASN A 435 3.82 -10.69 6.41
N PRO A 436 4.25 -9.45 6.10
CA PRO A 436 3.44 -8.27 6.35
C PRO A 436 2.10 -8.39 5.62
N PHE A 437 1.05 -7.80 6.19
CA PHE A 437 -0.25 -7.79 5.54
C PHE A 437 -0.26 -6.79 4.37
N MET A 438 -1.01 -7.09 3.32
CA MET A 438 -1.16 -6.23 2.15
C MET A 438 -2.53 -6.47 1.53
N MET A 439 -3.38 -5.45 1.53
CA MET A 439 -4.75 -5.50 1.01
C MET A 439 -5.01 -4.36 0.04
N LEU A 440 -5.56 -4.70 -1.13
CA LEU A 440 -5.92 -3.74 -2.17
C LEU A 440 -7.43 -3.64 -2.35
N THR A 441 -7.98 -2.43 -2.23
CA THR A 441 -9.39 -2.15 -2.50
C THR A 441 -9.51 -1.22 -3.71
N PHE A 442 -10.05 -1.74 -4.81
CA PHE A 442 -10.28 -0.97 -6.04
C PHE A 442 -11.69 -0.39 -6.11
N PRO A 443 -11.90 0.69 -6.89
CA PRO A 443 -13.24 1.09 -7.30
C PRO A 443 -13.92 -0.06 -8.07
N PRO A 444 -15.17 -0.44 -7.75
CA PRO A 444 -15.83 -1.57 -8.41
C PRO A 444 -15.93 -1.44 -9.94
N TRP A 445 -16.15 -0.23 -10.46
CA TRP A 445 -16.21 0.00 -11.91
C TRP A 445 -14.87 -0.27 -12.60
N PHE A 446 -13.74 -0.05 -11.92
CA PHE A 446 -12.41 -0.24 -12.50
C PHE A 446 -12.18 -1.73 -12.76
N LEU A 447 -12.48 -2.57 -11.76
CA LEU A 447 -12.42 -4.03 -11.88
C LEU A 447 -13.37 -4.56 -12.96
N LYS A 448 -14.60 -4.04 -13.01
CA LYS A 448 -15.60 -4.41 -14.02
C LYS A 448 -15.18 -4.00 -15.43
N LYS A 449 -14.55 -2.83 -15.60
CA LYS A 449 -14.07 -2.32 -16.89
C LYS A 449 -12.82 -3.08 -17.37
N TYR A 450 -12.02 -3.60 -16.43
CA TYR A 450 -10.77 -4.30 -16.70
C TYR A 450 -10.75 -5.71 -16.07
N PRO A 451 -11.58 -6.65 -16.56
CA PRO A 451 -11.72 -7.98 -15.97
C PRO A 451 -10.41 -8.79 -16.01
N TYR A 452 -9.54 -8.56 -16.99
CA TYR A 452 -8.21 -9.18 -17.02
C TYR A 452 -7.34 -8.74 -15.83
N LEU A 453 -7.44 -7.50 -15.37
CA LEU A 453 -6.72 -7.05 -14.16
C LEU A 453 -7.28 -7.73 -12.93
N THR A 454 -8.60 -7.89 -12.85
CA THR A 454 -9.27 -8.58 -11.74
C THR A 454 -8.77 -10.03 -11.61
N ASN A 455 -8.68 -10.75 -12.72
CA ASN A 455 -8.14 -12.12 -12.73
C ASN A 455 -6.68 -12.15 -12.30
N ASN A 456 -5.84 -11.29 -12.91
CA ASN A 456 -4.42 -11.22 -12.59
C ASN A 456 -4.16 -10.84 -11.14
N LEU A 457 -4.91 -9.88 -10.59
CA LEU A 457 -4.84 -9.54 -9.17
C LEU A 457 -5.22 -10.74 -8.30
N GLY A 458 -6.27 -11.46 -8.67
CA GLY A 458 -6.70 -12.69 -8.00
C GLY A 458 -5.64 -13.79 -7.99
N ASP A 459 -4.89 -13.94 -9.07
CA ASP A 459 -3.78 -14.90 -9.15
C ASP A 459 -2.57 -14.41 -8.34
N ASN A 460 -2.24 -13.12 -8.46
CA ASN A 460 -1.11 -12.50 -7.78
C ASN A 460 -1.27 -12.48 -6.24
N THR A 461 -2.48 -12.63 -5.72
CA THR A 461 -2.70 -12.80 -4.27
C THR A 461 -1.99 -14.03 -3.69
N ARG A 462 -1.64 -15.00 -4.55
CA ARG A 462 -1.07 -16.31 -4.19
C ARG A 462 0.34 -16.52 -4.74
N VAL A 463 1.01 -15.45 -5.15
CA VAL A 463 2.43 -15.49 -5.52
C VAL A 463 3.26 -14.64 -4.56
N LEU A 464 4.54 -14.96 -4.43
CA LEU A 464 5.45 -14.19 -3.59
C LEU A 464 5.61 -12.79 -4.20
N THR A 465 5.31 -11.77 -3.41
CA THR A 465 5.43 -10.35 -3.80
C THR A 465 6.16 -9.57 -2.72
N THR A 466 6.67 -8.40 -3.05
CA THR A 466 7.40 -7.52 -2.12
C THR A 466 7.01 -6.06 -2.33
N HIS A 467 7.55 -5.17 -1.50
CA HIS A 467 7.35 -3.73 -1.66
C HIS A 467 7.95 -3.17 -2.96
N LEU A 468 8.94 -3.84 -3.57
CA LEU A 468 9.43 -3.48 -4.91
C LEU A 468 8.35 -3.68 -5.99
N ASP A 469 7.57 -4.75 -5.88
CA ASP A 469 6.44 -4.98 -6.78
C ASP A 469 5.36 -3.92 -6.59
N THR A 470 5.11 -3.53 -5.34
CA THR A 470 4.16 -2.45 -5.02
C THR A 470 4.63 -1.12 -5.60
N HIS A 471 5.91 -0.79 -5.51
CA HIS A 471 6.49 0.38 -6.16
C HIS A 471 6.25 0.36 -7.68
N GLN A 472 6.53 -0.77 -8.32
CA GLN A 472 6.33 -0.91 -9.77
C GLN A 472 4.84 -0.77 -10.14
N MET A 473 3.94 -1.37 -9.37
CA MET A 473 2.49 -1.20 -9.51
C MET A 473 2.09 0.29 -9.47
N LEU A 474 2.64 1.06 -8.54
CA LEU A 474 2.33 2.49 -8.40
C LEU A 474 2.76 3.28 -9.64
N LEU A 475 3.97 3.04 -10.16
CA LEU A 475 4.45 3.64 -11.41
C LEU A 475 3.58 3.25 -12.62
N ASP A 476 3.16 1.99 -12.68
CA ASP A 476 2.32 1.49 -13.75
C ASP A 476 0.87 2.01 -13.68
N LEU A 477 0.39 2.38 -12.49
CA LEU A 477 -0.90 3.08 -12.30
C LEU A 477 -0.78 4.56 -12.65
N LEU A 478 0.36 5.18 -12.35
CA LEU A 478 0.63 6.59 -12.68
C LEU A 478 0.44 6.90 -14.17
N TYR A 479 0.83 5.96 -15.04
CA TYR A 479 0.70 6.09 -16.49
C TYR A 479 -0.11 4.95 -17.11
N PHE A 480 -1.22 4.57 -16.48
CA PHE A 480 -1.98 3.38 -16.86
C PHE A 480 -2.28 3.24 -18.38
N LYS A 481 -1.78 2.15 -18.97
CA LYS A 481 -1.93 1.73 -20.38
C LYS A 481 -2.50 0.30 -20.52
N ARG A 482 -3.10 0.03 -21.68
CA ARG A 482 -3.62 -1.30 -22.09
C ARG A 482 -2.62 -2.06 -22.98
N LEU A 483 -1.38 -2.29 -22.53
CA LEU A 483 -0.38 -3.00 -23.35
C LEU A 483 -0.86 -4.40 -23.79
N SER A 484 -1.47 -5.19 -22.90
CA SER A 484 -2.03 -6.49 -23.25
C SER A 484 -3.16 -6.41 -24.28
N LYS A 485 -3.98 -5.34 -24.26
CA LYS A 485 -4.95 -5.14 -25.33
C LYS A 485 -4.26 -4.76 -26.63
N THR A 486 -3.24 -3.89 -26.58
CA THR A 486 -2.48 -3.54 -27.78
C THR A 486 -1.88 -4.79 -28.41
N LEU A 487 -1.34 -5.72 -27.60
CA LEU A 487 -0.86 -7.01 -28.07
C LEU A 487 -2.01 -7.86 -28.64
N PHE A 488 -3.14 -7.96 -27.93
CA PHE A 488 -4.31 -8.70 -28.41
C PHE A 488 -4.87 -8.16 -29.72
N ASP A 489 -4.98 -6.84 -29.86
CA ASP A 489 -5.44 -6.16 -31.06
C ASP A 489 -4.47 -6.44 -32.23
N ALA A 490 -3.15 -6.44 -31.96
CA ALA A 490 -2.14 -6.77 -32.95
C ALA A 490 -2.23 -8.24 -33.40
N ILE A 491 -2.48 -9.18 -32.47
CA ILE A 491 -2.73 -10.59 -32.79
C ILE A 491 -3.99 -10.75 -33.64
N LYS A 492 -5.09 -10.08 -33.28
CA LYS A 492 -6.33 -10.10 -34.09
C LYS A 492 -6.10 -9.53 -35.49
N ALA A 493 -5.32 -8.46 -35.62
CA ALA A 493 -5.03 -7.83 -36.90
C ALA A 493 -4.17 -8.71 -37.83
N ARG A 494 -3.39 -9.65 -37.29
CA ARG A 494 -2.57 -10.62 -38.04
C ARG A 494 -3.30 -11.93 -38.35
N SER A 495 -4.54 -12.08 -37.88
CA SER A 495 -5.36 -13.28 -38.11
C SER A 495 -6.21 -13.13 -39.37
N ASP A 496 -6.16 -14.11 -40.28
CA ASP A 496 -7.03 -14.12 -41.46
C ASP A 496 -8.44 -14.62 -41.11
N GLY A 497 -9.40 -13.71 -41.05
CA GLY A 497 -10.79 -14.01 -40.74
C GLY A 497 -11.49 -14.97 -41.73
N ASN A 498 -10.92 -15.27 -42.89
CA ASN A 498 -11.46 -16.29 -43.80
C ASN A 498 -11.16 -17.71 -43.28
N VAL A 499 -9.96 -17.93 -42.74
CA VAL A 499 -9.42 -19.24 -42.35
C VAL A 499 -9.47 -19.47 -40.83
N CYS A 500 -9.27 -18.41 -40.05
CA CYS A 500 -9.17 -18.42 -38.60
C CYS A 500 -10.51 -18.07 -37.94
N GLU A 501 -10.80 -18.69 -36.80
CA GLU A 501 -11.86 -18.27 -35.89
C GLU A 501 -11.53 -16.92 -35.28
N GLU A 502 -12.58 -16.16 -34.99
CA GLU A 502 -12.42 -14.87 -34.35
C GLU A 502 -12.05 -15.03 -32.87
N PHE A 503 -10.91 -14.48 -32.47
CA PHE A 503 -10.59 -14.35 -31.04
C PHE A 503 -11.48 -13.31 -30.37
N HIS A 504 -12.20 -13.70 -29.34
CA HIS A 504 -13.16 -12.83 -28.63
C HIS A 504 -12.65 -12.35 -27.26
N SER A 505 -11.68 -13.05 -26.68
CA SER A 505 -11.14 -12.69 -25.37
C SER A 505 -9.68 -13.10 -25.21
N TYR A 506 -9.03 -12.49 -24.23
CA TYR A 506 -7.66 -12.81 -23.84
C TYR A 506 -7.51 -12.76 -22.32
N HIS A 507 -6.48 -13.43 -21.81
CA HIS A 507 -6.03 -13.37 -20.43
C HIS A 507 -4.53 -13.12 -20.41
N THR A 508 -4.09 -12.09 -19.71
CA THR A 508 -2.66 -11.80 -19.54
C THR A 508 -2.10 -12.69 -18.44
N PHE A 509 -1.12 -13.54 -18.73
CA PHE A 509 -0.51 -14.41 -17.71
C PHE A 509 0.89 -13.95 -17.31
N ASN A 510 1.52 -13.04 -18.05
CA ASN A 510 2.80 -12.47 -17.67
C ASN A 510 2.94 -11.04 -18.19
N VAL A 511 3.51 -10.14 -17.37
CA VAL A 511 4.07 -8.88 -17.86
C VAL A 511 5.34 -8.58 -17.07
N ALA A 512 6.47 -8.52 -17.77
CA ALA A 512 7.77 -8.25 -17.18
C ALA A 512 8.34 -6.94 -17.73
N ARG A 513 8.87 -6.09 -16.86
CA ARG A 513 9.62 -4.90 -17.25
C ARG A 513 11.12 -5.21 -17.11
N PHE A 514 11.88 -4.89 -18.13
CA PHE A 514 13.33 -4.99 -18.18
C PHE A 514 13.90 -3.58 -18.38
N THR A 515 14.89 -3.24 -17.58
CA THR A 515 15.76 -2.09 -17.86
C THR A 515 16.82 -2.57 -18.83
N LEU A 516 16.90 -1.95 -20.01
CA LEU A 516 17.97 -2.27 -20.95
C LEU A 516 19.27 -1.65 -20.42
N PRO A 517 20.37 -2.41 -20.33
CA PRO A 517 21.66 -1.84 -19.95
C PRO A 517 22.06 -0.78 -20.97
N ASP A 518 22.70 0.29 -20.48
CA ASP A 518 23.20 1.39 -21.29
C ASP A 518 24.44 0.92 -22.06
N SER A 519 24.25 0.09 -23.09
CA SER A 519 25.35 -0.51 -23.86
C SER A 519 25.55 0.18 -25.20
N SER A 520 26.67 0.91 -25.26
CA SER A 520 27.57 0.98 -26.43
C SER A 520 27.01 1.48 -27.76
N LEU A 521 26.38 2.65 -27.78
CA LEU A 521 26.32 3.47 -28.99
C LEU A 521 26.97 4.82 -28.72
N SER A 522 28.10 5.06 -29.38
CA SER A 522 28.86 6.31 -29.38
C SER A 522 28.00 7.48 -29.87
N GLY A 523 27.36 8.18 -28.93
CA GLY A 523 26.64 9.43 -29.16
C GLY A 523 25.95 9.91 -27.90
N PRO A 524 25.61 11.19 -27.77
CA PRO A 524 24.94 11.72 -26.57
C PRO A 524 23.49 11.24 -26.56
N SER A 525 23.21 10.10 -25.93
CA SER A 525 21.85 9.57 -25.78
C SER A 525 21.44 9.47 -24.32
N THR A 526 20.87 10.56 -23.81
CA THR A 526 20.03 10.61 -22.61
C THR A 526 18.72 9.84 -22.84
N ILE A 527 18.69 8.51 -22.70
CA ILE A 527 17.50 7.70 -23.01
C ILE A 527 17.40 6.47 -22.10
N ASP A 528 16.58 6.54 -21.04
CA ASP A 528 16.11 5.35 -20.32
C ASP A 528 15.27 4.48 -21.25
N GLN A 529 15.78 3.32 -21.67
CA GLN A 529 15.05 2.35 -22.47
C GLN A 529 14.48 1.25 -21.56
N TYR A 530 13.17 1.30 -21.33
CA TYR A 530 12.46 0.21 -20.67
C TYR A 530 11.81 -0.69 -21.72
N LEU A 531 12.07 -1.99 -21.62
CA LEU A 531 11.44 -3.03 -22.41
C LEU A 531 10.35 -3.70 -21.55
N TYR A 532 9.15 -3.83 -22.07
CA TYR A 532 8.05 -4.53 -21.41
C TYR A 532 7.69 -5.77 -22.22
N ARG A 533 7.90 -6.95 -21.66
CA ARG A 533 7.47 -8.21 -22.25
C ARG A 533 6.10 -8.56 -21.72
N VAL A 534 5.12 -8.67 -22.61
CA VAL A 534 3.72 -8.94 -22.26
C VAL A 534 3.34 -10.28 -22.85
N SER A 535 2.85 -11.20 -22.04
CA SER A 535 2.42 -12.53 -22.49
C SER A 535 0.93 -12.75 -22.19
N ILE A 536 0.16 -13.16 -23.20
CA ILE A 536 -1.30 -13.34 -23.14
C ILE A 536 -1.72 -14.70 -23.69
N ILE A 537 -2.76 -15.31 -23.12
CA ILE A 537 -3.52 -16.42 -23.69
C ILE A 537 -4.73 -15.84 -24.41
N VAL A 538 -5.02 -16.25 -25.64
CA VAL A 538 -6.22 -15.84 -26.39
C VAL A 538 -7.20 -17.00 -26.55
N TYR A 539 -8.48 -16.65 -26.69
CA TYR A 539 -9.59 -17.61 -26.79
C TYR A 539 -10.47 -17.30 -28.01
N PRO A 540 -10.98 -18.34 -28.71
CA PRO A 540 -10.82 -19.77 -28.42
C PRO A 540 -9.41 -20.30 -28.79
N GLY A 541 -9.06 -21.51 -28.33
CA GLY A 541 -7.79 -22.19 -28.68
C GLY A 541 -6.70 -22.18 -27.60
N GLU A 542 -6.83 -21.35 -26.56
CA GLU A 542 -5.85 -21.27 -25.44
C GLU A 542 -4.43 -20.97 -25.91
N ALA A 543 -4.40 -20.02 -26.82
CA ALA A 543 -3.30 -19.70 -27.68
C ALA A 543 -2.36 -18.69 -26.99
N MET A 544 -1.13 -19.08 -26.67
CA MET A 544 -0.21 -18.26 -25.83
C MET A 544 0.72 -17.42 -26.69
N TYR A 545 0.69 -16.10 -26.51
CA TYR A 545 1.53 -15.13 -27.21
C TYR A 545 2.39 -14.32 -26.26
N GLU A 546 3.51 -13.82 -26.76
CA GLU A 546 4.38 -12.85 -26.10
C GLU A 546 4.75 -11.72 -27.05
N GLY A 547 4.68 -10.48 -26.57
CA GLY A 547 5.06 -9.29 -27.33
C GLY A 547 5.94 -8.37 -26.50
N ASN A 548 6.97 -7.84 -27.13
CA ASN A 548 7.90 -6.89 -26.55
C ASN A 548 7.44 -5.46 -26.82
N PHE A 549 7.38 -4.61 -25.80
CA PHE A 549 7.02 -3.21 -25.90
C PHE A 549 8.20 -2.34 -25.49
N TYR A 550 8.73 -1.58 -26.42
CA TYR A 550 9.79 -0.61 -26.14
C TYR A 550 9.18 0.71 -25.73
N TYR A 551 9.59 1.24 -24.58
CA TYR A 551 9.32 2.62 -24.23
C TYR A 551 10.32 3.53 -24.97
N VAL A 552 9.88 4.16 -26.05
CA VAL A 552 10.74 5.03 -26.85
C VAL A 552 10.79 6.42 -26.23
N SER A 553 11.86 6.78 -25.53
CA SER A 553 11.94 8.02 -24.73
C SER A 553 11.86 9.32 -25.54
N LYS A 554 12.29 9.31 -26.82
CA LYS A 554 12.24 10.47 -27.73
C LYS A 554 10.80 10.85 -28.08
N ILE A 555 9.98 9.87 -28.43
CA ILE A 555 8.56 10.06 -28.80
C ILE A 555 7.58 9.75 -27.67
N ARG A 556 8.10 9.24 -26.54
CA ARG A 556 7.44 9.03 -25.25
C ARG A 556 6.22 8.12 -25.36
N ARG A 557 6.35 7.07 -26.18
CA ARG A 557 5.30 6.07 -26.46
C ARG A 557 5.83 4.65 -26.27
N TYR A 558 4.94 3.76 -25.87
CA TYR A 558 5.17 2.32 -25.99
C TYR A 558 4.95 1.92 -27.44
N ALA A 559 5.96 1.33 -28.05
CA ALA A 559 5.88 0.70 -29.36
C ALA A 559 5.92 -0.80 -29.16
N LEU A 560 4.91 -1.52 -29.66
CA LEU A 560 4.98 -2.97 -29.76
C LEU A 560 6.00 -3.30 -30.85
N ASP A 561 6.94 -4.18 -30.52
CA ASP A 561 7.85 -4.80 -31.47
C ASP A 561 7.06 -5.48 -32.58
N GLU A 562 7.60 -5.48 -33.79
CA GLU A 562 6.99 -6.21 -34.90
C GLU A 562 6.94 -7.71 -34.60
N ASN A 563 7.89 -8.23 -33.82
CA ASN A 563 7.89 -9.63 -33.43
C ASN A 563 6.91 -9.91 -32.28
N ILE A 564 5.98 -10.83 -32.53
CA ILE A 564 5.07 -11.39 -31.52
C ILE A 564 5.27 -12.90 -31.57
N ASP A 565 5.73 -13.48 -30.47
CA ASP A 565 6.09 -14.87 -30.36
C ASP A 565 4.89 -15.72 -29.93
N ARG A 566 4.71 -16.87 -30.57
CA ARG A 566 3.77 -17.91 -30.14
C ARG A 566 4.49 -18.87 -29.19
N LEU A 567 4.03 -18.95 -27.93
CA LEU A 567 4.73 -19.71 -26.88
C LEU A 567 4.31 -21.19 -26.77
N ASN A 568 3.15 -21.57 -27.30
CA ASN A 568 2.66 -22.96 -27.24
C ASN A 568 2.35 -23.54 -28.62
N MET A 569 2.62 -24.83 -28.79
CA MET A 569 2.48 -25.55 -30.06
C MET A 569 1.04 -25.57 -30.59
N PHE A 570 0.92 -25.59 -31.92
CA PHE A 570 -0.31 -25.69 -32.72
C PHE A 570 -0.98 -27.07 -32.60
N LYS A 571 -1.39 -27.50 -31.40
CA LYS A 571 -1.91 -28.87 -31.15
C LYS A 571 -3.08 -29.22 -32.10
N GLY A 572 -2.77 -29.89 -33.22
CA GLY A 572 -3.71 -30.28 -34.27
C GLY A 572 -4.15 -29.14 -35.22
N GLU A 573 -3.72 -27.91 -35.01
CA GLU A 573 -4.07 -26.74 -35.84
C GLU A 573 -3.28 -26.73 -37.16
N GLU A 574 -2.08 -27.32 -37.14
CA GLU A 574 -1.17 -27.44 -38.28
C GLU A 574 -1.72 -28.23 -39.49
N ILE A 575 -2.68 -29.13 -39.24
CA ILE A 575 -3.27 -30.01 -40.24
C ILE A 575 -4.39 -29.30 -41.03
N LEU A 576 -5.01 -28.27 -40.47
CA LEU A 576 -6.24 -27.66 -41.00
C LEU A 576 -6.02 -26.30 -41.66
N CYS A 577 -4.94 -25.60 -41.31
CA CYS A 577 -4.52 -24.38 -41.99
C CYS A 577 -3.37 -24.70 -42.95
N LYS A 578 -3.33 -24.06 -44.14
CA LYS A 578 -2.14 -24.14 -44.99
C LYS A 578 -0.94 -23.51 -44.25
N PRO A 579 0.28 -24.05 -44.39
CA PRO A 579 1.45 -23.45 -43.74
C PRO A 579 1.72 -22.05 -44.33
N SER A 580 1.57 -21.02 -43.49
CA SER A 580 1.95 -19.62 -43.75
C SER A 580 2.38 -18.96 -42.43
N GLU A 581 3.04 -17.80 -42.49
CA GLU A 581 3.35 -17.00 -41.29
C GLU A 581 2.09 -16.62 -40.48
N GLU A 582 0.94 -16.54 -41.14
CA GLU A 582 -0.36 -16.22 -40.52
C GLU A 582 -0.86 -17.36 -39.62
N GLN A 583 -0.37 -18.58 -39.83
CA GLN A 583 -0.68 -19.72 -38.97
C GLN A 583 -0.28 -19.45 -37.52
N ALA A 584 0.78 -18.66 -37.29
CA ALA A 584 1.20 -18.27 -35.96
C ALA A 584 0.13 -17.51 -35.18
N PHE A 585 -0.77 -16.82 -35.87
CA PHE A 585 -1.84 -15.99 -35.32
C PHE A 585 -3.24 -16.59 -35.52
N CYS A 586 -3.32 -17.89 -35.80
CA CYS A 586 -4.55 -18.53 -36.24
C CYS A 586 -5.06 -19.61 -35.28
N PHE A 587 -6.38 -19.65 -35.06
CA PHE A 587 -7.08 -20.84 -34.56
C PHE A 587 -8.06 -21.31 -35.65
N CYS A 588 -7.76 -22.39 -36.36
CA CYS A 588 -8.46 -22.75 -37.60
C CYS A 588 -9.94 -23.14 -37.37
N LYS A 589 -10.87 -22.62 -38.19
CA LYS A 589 -12.33 -22.89 -38.08
C LYS A 589 -12.73 -24.39 -38.08
N GLY A 590 -11.90 -25.25 -38.68
CA GLY A 590 -12.11 -26.70 -38.68
C GLY A 590 -11.98 -27.37 -37.30
N GLN A 591 -11.25 -26.75 -36.35
CA GLN A 591 -11.00 -27.30 -35.02
C GLN A 591 -12.26 -27.31 -34.13
N LEU A 592 -13.09 -26.25 -34.20
CA LEU A 592 -14.35 -26.20 -33.44
C LEU A 592 -15.34 -27.29 -33.87
N ARG A 593 -15.33 -27.66 -35.17
CA ARG A 593 -16.20 -28.72 -35.71
C ARG A 593 -15.81 -30.12 -35.24
N ASN A 594 -14.51 -30.40 -35.07
CA ASN A 594 -14.01 -31.67 -34.52
C ASN A 594 -14.13 -31.75 -32.99
N ARG A 595 -14.12 -30.60 -32.29
CA ARG A 595 -14.34 -30.52 -30.84
C ARG A 595 -15.82 -30.41 -30.43
N ASN A 596 -16.76 -30.98 -31.19
CA ASN A 596 -18.18 -31.07 -30.80
C ASN A 596 -18.40 -31.99 -29.57
N LEU A 597 -17.84 -31.61 -28.42
CA LEU A 597 -18.55 -31.59 -27.15
C LEU A 597 -19.22 -30.20 -27.06
N ARG A 598 -20.42 -30.10 -27.64
CA ARG A 598 -21.36 -29.01 -27.34
C ARG A 598 -21.77 -29.10 -25.87
N GLN A 599 -20.91 -28.67 -24.95
CA GLN A 599 -21.23 -28.40 -23.53
C GLN A 599 -20.02 -27.74 -22.85
N LYS A 600 -19.75 -26.46 -23.15
CA LYS A 600 -19.04 -25.53 -22.24
C LYS A 600 -19.03 -24.05 -22.68
N VAL A 601 -19.98 -23.61 -23.50
CA VAL A 601 -20.11 -22.19 -23.88
C VAL A 601 -21.30 -21.49 -23.20
N ASN A 602 -22.15 -22.24 -22.48
CA ASN A 602 -23.30 -21.67 -21.73
C ASN A 602 -23.11 -21.63 -20.19
N SER A 603 -21.92 -21.87 -19.64
CA SER A 603 -21.70 -21.83 -18.18
C SER A 603 -20.83 -20.66 -17.69
N MET A 604 -20.57 -19.65 -18.54
CA MET A 604 -20.06 -18.35 -18.09
C MET A 604 -21.08 -17.27 -18.44
N SER A 605 -22.29 -17.42 -17.89
CA SER A 605 -23.09 -16.25 -17.52
C SER A 605 -22.43 -15.61 -16.29
N PRO A 606 -22.52 -14.28 -16.14
CA PRO A 606 -21.90 -13.57 -15.02
C PRO A 606 -22.55 -14.10 -13.74
N ILE A 607 -21.77 -14.79 -12.90
CA ILE A 607 -22.17 -14.97 -11.52
C ILE A 607 -22.10 -13.57 -10.91
N MET A 608 -23.27 -13.09 -10.48
CA MET A 608 -23.51 -11.80 -9.81
C MET A 608 -22.47 -11.49 -8.74
#